data_AF-A0A1G7USB3-F1
#
_entry.id   AF-A0A1G7USB3-F1
#
_cell.length_a   1.000
_cell.length_b   1.000
_cell.length_c   1.000
_cell.angle_alpha   90.00
_cell.angle_beta   90.00
_cell.angle_gamma   90.00
#
_symmetry.space_group_name_H-M   'P 1'
#
loop_
_entity.id
_entity.type
_entity.pdbx_description
1 polymer ?
#
loop_
_entity_poly.entity_id
_entity_poly.type
_entity_poly.pdbx_seq_one_letter_code
_entity_poly.pdbx_strand_id
1 'polypeptide(L)'
;MKKSIFAAAALALTFTASAAEPTVEEVYAAASAGRYAEAQTLIEQVLKAHPNSGAAYFVQAELLTKQGKFAAARAALNKAEELSPGLPKVKPEALNKLRAVLARTP
;
A
#
# COMPACT_ATOMS: atom_id res chain seq x y z
N MET A 1 -26.42 26.29 34.39
CA MET A 1 -25.43 25.22 34.58
C MET A 1 -25.93 23.96 33.90
N LYS A 2 -25.09 23.37 33.05
CA LYS A 2 -25.37 22.18 32.22
C LYS A 2 -25.60 20.93 33.09
N LYS A 3 -26.61 20.12 32.77
CA LYS A 3 -26.56 18.65 32.96
C LYS A 3 -27.27 17.97 31.80
N SER A 4 -26.47 17.54 30.83
CA SER A 4 -26.85 16.80 29.64
C SER A 4 -27.31 15.39 30.03
N ILE A 5 -28.47 14.97 29.50
CA ILE A 5 -28.94 13.59 29.59
C ILE A 5 -28.42 12.86 28.35
N PHE A 6 -27.65 11.81 28.60
CA PHE A 6 -27.19 10.84 27.60
C PHE A 6 -28.36 9.99 27.12
N ALA A 7 -28.48 9.78 25.81
CA ALA A 7 -29.32 8.72 25.26
C ALA A 7 -28.74 8.16 23.96
N ALA A 8 -28.26 6.92 24.08
CA ALA A 8 -28.21 5.86 23.07
C ALA A 8 -27.56 6.16 21.70
N ALA A 9 -26.24 6.01 21.62
CA ALA A 9 -25.62 5.61 20.36
C ALA A 9 -25.74 4.09 20.24
N ALA A 10 -26.60 3.64 19.31
CA ALA A 10 -26.82 2.24 19.01
C ALA A 10 -25.51 1.58 18.55
N LEU A 11 -25.10 0.54 19.28
CA LEU A 11 -23.97 -0.32 18.95
C LEU A 11 -24.38 -1.20 17.75
N ALA A 12 -24.20 -0.70 16.53
CA ALA A 12 -24.31 -1.54 15.34
C ALA A 12 -23.08 -2.45 15.29
N LEU A 13 -23.19 -3.63 15.88
CA LEU A 13 -22.31 -4.77 15.63
C LEU A 13 -22.49 -5.19 14.16
N THR A 14 -21.86 -4.47 13.24
CA THR A 14 -21.69 -4.97 11.88
C THR A 14 -20.77 -6.17 11.95
N PHE A 15 -21.35 -7.36 11.76
CA PHE A 15 -20.65 -8.60 11.51
C PHE A 15 -19.84 -8.43 10.23
N THR A 16 -18.64 -7.88 10.32
CA THR A 16 -17.72 -7.88 9.20
C THR A 16 -17.32 -9.33 8.98
N ALA A 17 -17.82 -9.94 7.91
CA ALA A 17 -17.17 -11.12 7.35
C ALA A 17 -15.68 -10.79 7.28
N SER A 18 -14.84 -11.56 7.98
CA SER A 18 -13.39 -11.42 7.90
C SER A 18 -12.97 -11.95 6.53
N ALA A 19 -13.18 -11.14 5.49
CA ALA A 19 -12.35 -11.23 4.32
C ALA A 19 -10.95 -10.93 4.82
N ALA A 20 -10.05 -11.92 4.75
CA ALA A 20 -8.66 -11.71 5.13
C ALA A 20 -8.14 -10.48 4.39
N GLU A 21 -7.42 -9.60 5.11
CA GLU A 21 -6.76 -8.47 4.47
C GLU A 21 -5.86 -9.03 3.36
N PRO A 22 -5.94 -8.48 2.13
CA PRO A 22 -5.12 -8.98 1.05
C PRO A 22 -3.65 -8.84 1.40
N THR A 23 -2.82 -9.77 0.95
CA THR A 23 -1.40 -9.74 1.26
C THR A 23 -0.59 -9.12 0.14
N VAL A 24 0.62 -8.66 0.46
CA VAL A 24 1.54 -8.14 -0.57
C VAL A 24 1.95 -9.24 -1.57
N GLU A 25 1.95 -10.50 -1.17
CA GLU A 25 2.19 -11.64 -2.03
C GLU A 25 1.08 -11.80 -3.09
N GLU A 26 -0.18 -11.57 -2.72
CA GLU A 26 -1.29 -11.59 -3.68
C GLU A 26 -1.19 -10.45 -4.69
N VAL A 27 -0.76 -9.25 -4.24
CA VAL A 27 -0.45 -8.12 -5.12
C VAL A 27 0.62 -8.53 -6.15
N TYR A 28 1.72 -9.14 -5.69
CA TYR A 28 2.79 -9.59 -6.59
C TYR A 28 2.35 -10.69 -7.54
N ALA A 29 1.52 -11.63 -7.08
CA ALA A 29 0.98 -12.71 -7.91
C ALA A 29 0.10 -12.14 -9.04
N ALA A 30 -0.82 -11.25 -8.71
CA ALA A 30 -1.67 -10.58 -9.70
C ALA A 30 -0.84 -9.75 -10.70
N ALA A 31 0.15 -8.99 -10.20
CA ALA A 31 1.04 -8.19 -11.04
C ALA A 31 1.89 -9.05 -11.99
N SER A 32 2.42 -10.17 -11.51
CA SER A 32 3.24 -11.09 -12.31
C SER A 32 2.41 -11.83 -13.36
N ALA A 33 1.12 -12.01 -13.11
CA ALA A 33 0.17 -12.54 -14.09
C ALA A 33 -0.34 -11.47 -15.09
N GLY A 34 0.17 -10.24 -15.04
CA GLY A 34 -0.27 -9.14 -15.89
C GLY A 34 -1.65 -8.56 -15.53
N ARG A 35 -2.26 -9.01 -14.42
CA ARG A 35 -3.56 -8.54 -13.93
C ARG A 35 -3.39 -7.26 -13.13
N TYR A 36 -2.96 -6.20 -13.82
CA TYR A 36 -2.59 -4.94 -13.17
C TYR A 36 -3.74 -4.22 -12.48
N ALA A 37 -4.98 -4.35 -12.98
CA ALA A 37 -6.16 -3.76 -12.34
C ALA A 37 -6.43 -4.43 -10.97
N GLU A 38 -6.39 -5.76 -10.92
CA GLU A 38 -6.54 -6.53 -9.68
C GLU A 38 -5.41 -6.19 -8.69
N ALA A 39 -4.17 -6.18 -9.15
CA ALA A 39 -3.03 -5.80 -8.31
C ALA A 39 -3.17 -4.38 -7.72
N GLN A 40 -3.75 -3.43 -8.48
CA GLN A 40 -4.02 -2.08 -7.96
C GLN A 40 -5.08 -2.10 -6.87
N THR A 41 -6.20 -2.80 -7.08
CA THR A 41 -7.24 -2.95 -6.06
C THR A 41 -6.69 -3.61 -4.79
N LEU A 42 -5.88 -4.66 -4.92
CA LEU A 42 -5.27 -5.34 -3.78
C LEU A 42 -4.33 -4.41 -3.01
N ILE A 43 -3.44 -3.68 -3.69
CA ILE A 43 -2.50 -2.79 -2.98
C ILE A 43 -3.21 -1.59 -2.33
N GLU A 44 -4.30 -1.09 -2.92
CA GLU A 44 -5.13 -0.05 -2.30
C GLU A 44 -5.78 -0.55 -1.01
N GLN A 45 -6.25 -1.80 -0.98
CA GLN A 45 -6.79 -2.42 0.23
C GLN A 45 -5.71 -2.62 1.30
N VAL A 46 -4.52 -3.10 0.92
CA VAL A 46 -3.36 -3.20 1.83
C VAL A 46 -3.03 -1.83 2.44
N LEU A 47 -2.97 -0.79 1.62
CA LEU A 47 -2.66 0.57 2.08
C LEU A 47 -3.77 1.17 2.94
N LYS A 48 -5.02 0.79 2.70
CA LYS A 48 -6.15 1.20 3.56
C LYS A 48 -6.06 0.56 4.95
N ALA A 49 -5.68 -0.72 5.02
CA ALA A 49 -5.46 -1.42 6.28
C ALA A 49 -4.17 -0.95 7.00
N HIS A 50 -3.15 -0.58 6.23
CA HIS A 50 -1.83 -0.21 6.75
C HIS A 50 -1.31 1.11 6.15
N PRO A 51 -1.94 2.26 6.45
CA PRO A 51 -1.64 3.54 5.81
C PRO A 51 -0.25 4.10 6.13
N ASN A 52 0.44 3.56 7.14
CA ASN A 52 1.79 3.97 7.53
C ASN A 52 2.85 2.91 7.22
N SER A 53 2.53 1.91 6.39
CA SER A 53 3.48 0.86 6.03
C SER A 53 4.37 1.29 4.87
N GLY A 54 5.62 1.65 5.17
CA GLY A 54 6.62 1.93 4.12
C GLY A 54 6.81 0.76 3.16
N ALA A 55 6.73 -0.49 3.64
CA ALA A 55 6.80 -1.67 2.79
C ALA A 55 5.62 -1.79 1.81
N ALA A 56 4.40 -1.41 2.22
CA ALA A 56 3.25 -1.40 1.32
C ALA A 56 3.38 -0.31 0.23
N TYR A 57 3.86 0.88 0.59
CA TYR A 57 4.17 1.93 -0.39
C TYR A 57 5.30 1.52 -1.35
N PHE A 58 6.28 0.74 -0.88
CA PHE A 58 7.30 0.17 -1.74
C PHE A 58 6.71 -0.81 -2.78
N VAL A 59 5.81 -1.71 -2.36
CA VAL A 59 5.11 -2.62 -3.27
C VAL A 59 4.26 -1.84 -4.29
N GLN A 60 3.59 -0.77 -3.86
CA GLN A 60 2.86 0.13 -4.75
C GLN A 60 3.79 0.76 -5.79
N ALA A 61 4.97 1.21 -5.39
CA ALA A 61 5.97 1.77 -6.30
C ALA A 61 6.41 0.74 -7.36
N GLU A 62 6.73 -0.50 -6.95
CA GLU A 62 7.09 -1.57 -7.89
C GLU A 62 5.95 -1.89 -8.88
N LEU A 63 4.72 -1.94 -8.40
CA LEU A 63 3.55 -2.17 -9.24
C LEU A 63 3.35 -1.04 -10.25
N LEU A 64 3.47 0.21 -9.82
CA LEU A 64 3.36 1.39 -10.71
C LEU A 64 4.49 1.42 -11.74
N THR A 65 5.70 1.04 -11.37
CA THR A 65 6.83 0.88 -12.30
C THR A 65 6.53 -0.18 -13.36
N LYS A 66 5.96 -1.34 -12.98
CA LYS A 66 5.55 -2.38 -13.94
C LYS A 66 4.46 -1.89 -14.92
N GLN A 67 3.61 -0.95 -14.49
CA GLN A 67 2.58 -0.32 -15.32
C GLN A 67 3.10 0.85 -16.17
N GLY A 68 4.39 1.19 -16.09
CA GLY A 68 4.96 2.35 -16.78
C GLY A 68 4.57 3.71 -16.18
N LYS A 69 3.94 3.72 -15.00
CA LYS A 69 3.49 4.93 -14.30
C LYS A 69 4.62 5.49 -13.43
N PHE A 70 5.74 5.88 -14.04
CA PHE A 70 6.99 6.19 -13.33
C PHE A 70 6.89 7.38 -12.36
N ALA A 71 6.16 8.44 -12.71
CA ALA A 71 5.95 9.58 -11.83
C ALA A 71 5.24 9.19 -10.53
N ALA A 72 4.16 8.39 -10.63
CA ALA A 72 3.44 7.87 -9.49
C ALA A 72 4.30 6.88 -8.68
N ALA A 73 5.09 6.05 -9.35
CA ALA A 73 6.02 5.13 -8.69
C ALA A 73 7.08 5.87 -7.85
N ARG A 74 7.63 6.98 -8.35
CA ARG A 74 8.56 7.84 -7.58
C ARG A 74 7.88 8.42 -6.35
N ALA A 75 6.65 8.93 -6.49
CA ALA A 75 5.90 9.46 -5.36
C ALA A 75 5.65 8.39 -4.28
N ALA A 76 5.27 7.18 -4.69
CA ALA A 76 5.09 6.05 -3.78
C ALA A 76 6.41 5.64 -3.10
N LEU A 77 7.52 5.57 -3.84
CA LEU A 77 8.83 5.25 -3.26
C LEU A 77 9.30 6.31 -2.26
N ASN A 78 9.14 7.60 -2.59
CA ASN A 78 9.45 8.68 -1.66
C ASN A 78 8.62 8.54 -0.38
N LYS A 79 7.32 8.22 -0.51
CA LYS A 79 6.45 8.01 0.66
C LYS A 79 6.90 6.82 1.50
N ALA A 80 7.34 5.74 0.85
CA ALA A 80 7.88 4.57 1.51
C ALA A 80 9.10 4.93 2.38
N GLU A 81 10.03 5.72 1.83
CA GLU A 81 11.25 6.16 2.50
C GLU A 81 10.99 7.20 3.61
N GLU A 82 10.00 8.08 3.44
CA GLU A 82 9.55 8.99 4.51
C GLU A 82 9.01 8.23 5.72
N LEU A 83 8.15 7.23 5.48
CA LEU A 83 7.52 6.45 6.55
C LEU A 83 8.49 5.47 7.20
N SER A 84 9.44 4.94 6.44
CA SER A 84 10.43 3.98 6.92
C SER A 84 11.78 4.24 6.26
N PRO A 85 12.58 5.16 6.82
CA PRO A 85 13.91 5.46 6.30
C PRO A 85 14.76 4.19 6.20
N GLY A 86 15.34 3.97 5.02
CA GLY A 86 16.14 2.77 4.72
C GLY A 86 15.34 1.48 4.48
N LEU A 87 14.01 1.50 4.64
CA LEU A 87 13.08 0.39 4.38
C LEU A 87 13.62 -0.97 4.88
N PRO A 88 13.85 -1.16 6.20
CA PRO A 88 14.50 -2.36 6.74
C PRO A 88 13.74 -3.68 6.50
N LYS A 89 12.44 -3.60 6.16
CA LYS A 89 11.61 -4.76 5.79
C LYS A 89 11.70 -5.11 4.30
N VAL A 90 12.38 -4.30 3.50
CA VAL A 90 12.59 -4.49 2.06
C VAL A 90 14.03 -4.92 1.85
N LYS A 91 14.25 -5.86 0.93
CA LYS A 91 15.61 -6.28 0.56
C LYS A 91 16.37 -5.11 -0.07
N PRO A 92 17.59 -4.77 0.39
CA PRO A 92 18.36 -3.66 -0.16
C PRO A 92 18.57 -3.74 -1.67
N GLU A 93 18.73 -4.95 -2.21
CA GLU A 93 18.92 -5.18 -3.64
C GLU A 93 17.67 -4.78 -4.45
N ALA A 94 16.47 -5.10 -3.94
CA ALA A 94 15.21 -4.72 -4.57
C ALA A 94 15.02 -3.20 -4.56
N LEU A 95 15.31 -2.56 -3.42
CA LEU A 95 15.25 -1.11 -3.28
C LEU A 95 16.19 -0.40 -4.25
N ASN A 96 17.46 -0.83 -4.31
CA ASN A 96 18.45 -0.24 -5.20
C ASN A 96 18.09 -0.45 -6.67
N LYS A 97 17.58 -1.63 -7.03
CA LYS A 97 17.09 -1.91 -8.38
C LYS A 97 15.94 -0.98 -8.77
N LEU A 98 14.95 -0.80 -7.90
CA LEU A 98 13.82 0.10 -8.18
C LEU A 98 14.28 1.55 -8.36
N ARG A 99 15.16 2.04 -7.47
CA ARG A 99 15.77 3.38 -7.60
C ARG A 99 16.50 3.54 -8.93
N ALA A 100 17.29 2.55 -9.33
CA ALA A 100 18.03 2.58 -10.58
C ALA A 100 17.10 2.59 -11.81
N VAL A 101 15.99 1.82 -11.78
CA VAL A 101 14.97 1.86 -12.83
C VAL A 101 14.35 3.25 -12.90
N LEU A 102 13.85 3.75 -11.77
CA LEU A 102 13.17 5.04 -11.73
C LEU A 102 14.11 6.17 -12.16
N ALA A 103 15.37 6.19 -11.73
CA ALA A 103 16.34 7.20 -12.15
C ALA A 103 16.56 7.29 -13.68
N ARG A 104 16.32 6.20 -14.41
CA ARG A 104 16.54 6.10 -15.87
C ARG A 104 15.28 6.30 -16.69
N THR A 105 14.12 6.37 -16.04
CA THR A 105 12.82 6.58 -16.69
C THR A 105 12.39 8.04 -16.57
N PRO A 106 11.71 8.58 -17.59
CA PRO A 106 11.22 9.96 -17.59
C PRO A 106 10.28 10.25 -16.41
#